data_AF-A0A956BUM6-F1
#
_entry.id   AF-A0A956BUM6-F1
#
_cell.length_a   1.000
_cell.length_b   1.000
_cell.length_c   1.000
_cell.angle_alpha   90.00
_cell.angle_beta   90.00
_cell.angle_gamma   90.00
#
_symmetry.space_group_name_H-M   'P 1'
#
loop_
_entity.id
_entity.type
_entity.pdbx_description
1 polymer ?
#
loop_
_entity_poly.entity_id
_entity_poly.type
_entity_poly.pdbx_seq_one_letter_code
_entity_poly.pdbx_strand_id
1 'polypeptide(L)'
;MKRTHALPLLTVALLTLAGRAEAQVYAPAEEAPPTSASAMPTQRTQRELVLPEGYVRGDLALSFGDQNGNAPNGEFFAHDLGGGISLVENLEFGISLNREWFWPRVGGGVLPLFWDGDHVHFIALPIYARYQFLTTEHVAIAADVEMYIRTHEHGPKRHAFRASLPVRLRFGGFMFDTGVTFEVQANDAQANLFLPALFTFNPTEALHFRLSTGFGVLDMDGDQMFMPLFFGGGYSLTVADILADINLEFGFPNLVHSAPGGGDHGSPDTWMVKLSLAAYIDVL
;
A
#
# COMPACT_ATOMS: atom_id res chain seq x y z
N MET A 1 -35.37 2.79 20.31
CA MET A 1 -34.56 3.94 20.75
C MET A 1 -33.80 4.47 19.54
N LYS A 2 -34.00 5.76 19.22
CA LYS A 2 -33.22 6.47 18.18
C LYS A 2 -31.79 6.66 18.68
N ARG A 3 -30.80 6.38 17.85
CA ARG A 3 -29.43 6.91 17.99
C ARG A 3 -28.95 7.41 16.64
N THR A 4 -29.10 8.71 16.49
CA THR A 4 -28.35 9.60 15.60
C THR A 4 -27.01 9.95 16.28
N HIS A 5 -26.04 10.41 15.47
CA HIS A 5 -24.66 10.87 15.80
C HIS A 5 -23.62 9.73 15.76
N ALA A 6 -22.49 9.81 15.03
CA ALA A 6 -21.71 10.97 14.63
C ALA A 6 -21.04 10.80 13.25
N LEU A 7 -21.41 11.64 12.29
CA LEU A 7 -20.55 12.07 11.17
C LEU A 7 -20.45 13.60 11.29
N PRO A 8 -19.46 14.13 12.03
CA PRO A 8 -18.72 15.27 11.49
C PRO A 8 -17.30 15.35 12.08
N LEU A 9 -16.33 14.69 11.44
CA LEU A 9 -14.91 14.99 11.67
C LEU A 9 -14.08 15.00 10.38
N LEU A 10 -14.58 14.36 9.31
CA LEU A 10 -13.87 14.24 8.04
C LEU A 10 -13.77 15.55 7.23
N THR A 11 -14.63 16.53 7.48
CA THR A 11 -14.69 17.78 6.69
C THR A 11 -13.73 18.86 7.19
N VAL A 12 -13.28 18.81 8.45
CA VAL A 12 -12.46 19.88 9.05
C VAL A 12 -10.96 19.74 8.75
N ALA A 13 -10.48 18.51 8.50
CA ALA A 13 -9.08 18.28 8.14
C ALA A 13 -8.73 18.74 6.71
N LEU A 14 -9.68 18.70 5.77
CA LEU A 14 -9.44 19.17 4.39
C LEU A 14 -9.55 20.70 4.24
N LEU A 15 -10.29 21.39 5.10
CA LEU A 15 -10.51 22.85 4.98
C LEU A 15 -9.42 23.70 5.64
N THR A 16 -8.59 23.13 6.52
CA THR A 16 -7.55 23.88 7.24
C THR A 16 -6.23 24.01 6.45
N LEU A 17 -6.04 23.25 5.37
CA LEU A 17 -4.86 23.33 4.50
C LEU A 17 -5.01 24.30 3.31
N ALA A 18 -6.23 24.79 3.02
CA ALA A 18 -6.50 25.69 1.88
C ALA A 18 -6.40 27.19 2.21
N GLY A 19 -5.84 27.55 3.37
CA GLY A 19 -6.04 28.86 4.00
C GLY A 19 -4.78 29.71 4.16
N ARG A 20 -3.94 29.89 3.14
CA ARG A 20 -3.02 31.05 3.05
C ARG A 20 -2.77 31.43 1.59
N ALA A 21 -3.54 32.40 1.08
CA ALA A 21 -3.15 33.17 -0.10
C ALA A 21 -2.34 34.37 0.38
N GLU A 22 -1.01 34.33 0.22
CA GLU A 22 -0.18 35.53 0.28
C GLU A 22 0.13 35.98 -1.15
N ALA A 23 -0.18 37.23 -1.44
CA ALA A 23 0.07 37.86 -2.72
C ALA A 23 1.58 38.08 -2.91
N GLN A 24 2.19 37.36 -3.85
CA GLN A 24 3.59 37.60 -4.23
C GLN A 24 3.69 38.73 -5.26
N VAL A 25 4.48 39.74 -4.86
CA VAL A 25 4.93 40.86 -5.67
C VAL A 25 5.87 40.36 -6.76
N TYR A 26 5.61 40.73 -8.01
CA TYR A 26 6.40 40.37 -9.19
C TYR A 26 7.80 41.01 -9.13
N ALA A 27 8.85 40.18 -9.02
CA ALA A 27 10.24 40.55 -9.29
C ALA A 27 10.75 39.74 -10.50
N PRO A 28 11.61 40.29 -11.38
CA PRO A 28 12.01 39.63 -12.61
C PRO A 28 12.92 38.44 -12.34
N ALA A 29 12.71 37.36 -13.09
CA ALA A 29 13.38 36.07 -12.95
C ALA A 29 14.90 36.16 -13.17
N GLU A 30 15.65 35.89 -12.10
CA GLU A 30 17.03 35.42 -12.16
C GLU A 30 16.96 33.89 -12.28
N GLU A 31 17.57 33.32 -13.33
CA GLU A 31 17.59 31.88 -13.59
C GLU A 31 18.14 31.12 -12.38
N ALA A 32 17.24 30.51 -11.61
CA ALA A 32 17.61 29.56 -10.58
C ALA A 32 18.20 28.30 -11.24
N PRO A 33 19.25 27.69 -10.66
CA PRO A 33 19.75 26.40 -11.11
C PRO A 33 18.61 25.36 -11.07
N PRO A 34 18.63 24.33 -11.92
CA PRO A 34 17.54 23.37 -12.01
C PRO A 34 17.37 22.69 -10.64
N THR A 35 16.29 22.98 -9.94
CA THR A 35 15.86 22.24 -8.76
C THR A 35 15.46 20.85 -9.23
N SER A 36 16.33 19.88 -8.94
CA SER A 36 16.16 18.46 -9.23
C SER A 36 15.08 17.82 -8.35
N ALA A 37 13.83 18.26 -8.44
CA ALA A 37 12.67 17.51 -7.97
C ALA A 37 11.78 17.25 -9.18
N SER A 38 11.90 16.06 -9.78
CA SER A 38 10.95 15.64 -10.81
C SER A 38 9.58 15.56 -10.14
N ALA A 39 8.66 16.45 -10.51
CA ALA A 39 7.28 16.44 -10.01
C ALA A 39 6.68 15.03 -10.13
N MET A 40 5.89 14.63 -9.12
CA MET A 40 5.27 13.31 -9.07
C MET A 40 4.35 13.09 -10.30
N PRO A 41 4.61 12.10 -11.17
CA PRO A 41 3.79 11.93 -12.38
C PRO A 41 2.34 11.55 -12.05
N THR A 42 1.35 12.19 -12.68
CA THR A 42 -0.06 11.83 -12.53
C THR A 42 -0.32 10.39 -12.97
N GLN A 43 0.25 9.99 -14.12
CA GLN A 43 0.15 8.62 -14.62
C GLN A 43 0.86 7.64 -13.69
N ARG A 44 0.08 6.71 -13.13
CA ARG A 44 0.61 5.71 -12.19
C ARG A 44 1.70 4.83 -12.81
N THR A 45 1.58 4.47 -14.09
CA THR A 45 2.58 3.66 -14.80
C THR A 45 3.94 4.35 -14.97
N GLN A 46 4.00 5.68 -14.87
CA GLN A 46 5.23 6.47 -15.00
C GLN A 46 5.93 6.72 -13.66
N ARG A 47 5.33 6.28 -12.55
CA ARG A 47 5.87 6.53 -11.22
C ARG A 47 7.02 5.60 -10.90
N GLU A 48 7.98 6.09 -10.13
CA GLU A 48 9.09 5.28 -9.60
C GLU A 48 8.66 4.36 -8.46
N LEU A 49 9.53 3.42 -8.07
CA LEU A 49 9.28 2.54 -6.92
C LEU A 49 9.45 3.28 -5.59
N VAL A 50 10.14 4.42 -5.61
CA VAL A 50 10.37 5.32 -4.49
C VAL A 50 9.78 6.70 -4.77
N LEU A 51 9.43 7.42 -3.71
CA LEU A 51 9.06 8.82 -3.78
C LEU A 51 10.23 9.69 -4.31
N PRO A 52 9.94 10.72 -5.12
CA PRO A 52 10.93 11.73 -5.47
C PRO A 52 11.51 12.39 -4.20
N GLU A 53 12.76 12.87 -4.27
CA GLU A 53 13.35 13.61 -3.17
C GLU A 53 12.47 14.81 -2.80
N GLY A 54 12.29 15.03 -1.50
CA GLY A 54 11.45 16.10 -0.96
C GLY A 54 9.97 15.76 -0.85
N TYR A 55 9.54 14.57 -1.28
CA TYR A 55 8.13 14.19 -1.20
C TYR A 55 7.79 13.46 0.10
N VAL A 56 6.62 13.80 0.64
CA VAL A 56 5.93 13.07 1.70
C VAL A 56 4.67 12.43 1.12
N ARG A 57 4.40 11.18 1.51
CA ARG A 57 3.16 10.46 1.21
C ARG A 57 2.39 10.18 2.48
N GLY A 58 1.08 10.44 2.46
CA GLY A 58 0.12 9.94 3.44
C GLY A 58 -0.82 8.91 2.82
N ASP A 59 -1.08 7.81 3.52
CA ASP A 59 -1.87 6.68 3.07
C ASP A 59 -3.05 6.40 4.00
N LEU A 60 -4.21 6.14 3.42
CA LEU A 60 -5.41 5.64 4.09
C LEU A 60 -5.99 4.50 3.27
N ALA A 61 -6.31 3.36 3.90
CA ALA A 61 -7.12 2.34 3.27
C ALA A 61 -8.22 1.83 4.20
N LEU A 62 -9.34 1.47 3.59
CA LEU A 62 -10.51 0.88 4.22
C LEU A 62 -10.80 -0.41 3.50
N SER A 63 -10.82 -1.52 4.22
CA SER A 63 -11.11 -2.84 3.65
C SER A 63 -12.25 -3.49 4.40
N PHE A 64 -13.17 -4.10 3.66
CA PHE A 64 -14.23 -4.94 4.22
C PHE A 64 -14.44 -6.16 3.36
N GLY A 65 -14.92 -7.24 3.95
CA GLY A 65 -15.16 -8.47 3.23
C GLY A 65 -15.57 -9.62 4.12
N ASP A 66 -15.68 -10.79 3.50
CA ASP A 66 -15.90 -12.05 4.20
C ASP A 66 -14.56 -12.69 4.53
N GLN A 67 -14.41 -13.17 5.76
CA GLN A 67 -13.28 -13.90 6.26
C GLN A 67 -13.77 -15.25 6.77
N ASN A 68 -13.38 -16.33 6.08
CA ASN A 68 -13.64 -17.67 6.55
C ASN A 68 -13.14 -17.86 8.01
N GLY A 69 -14.09 -17.98 8.94
CA GLY A 69 -13.93 -18.66 10.23
C GLY A 69 -13.35 -17.89 11.42
N ASN A 70 -12.90 -16.63 11.29
CA ASN A 70 -12.21 -15.92 12.39
C ASN A 70 -12.88 -14.64 12.90
N ALA A 71 -13.93 -14.14 12.23
CA ALA A 71 -14.73 -13.04 12.74
C ALA A 71 -16.06 -13.57 13.32
N PRO A 72 -16.58 -13.03 14.44
CA PRO A 72 -17.82 -13.51 15.07
C PRO A 72 -19.04 -13.58 14.14
N ASN A 73 -19.03 -12.80 13.04
CA ASN A 73 -20.10 -12.73 12.05
C ASN A 73 -19.63 -13.08 10.62
N GLY A 74 -18.44 -13.65 10.43
CA GLY A 74 -17.85 -13.90 9.10
C GLY A 74 -17.34 -12.65 8.38
N GLU A 75 -17.82 -11.46 8.73
CA GLU A 75 -17.38 -10.20 8.10
C GLU A 75 -16.21 -9.55 8.85
N PHE A 76 -15.24 -8.99 8.12
CA PHE A 76 -14.20 -8.13 8.68
C PHE A 76 -14.32 -6.69 8.17
N PHE A 77 -13.92 -5.73 9.02
CA PHE A 77 -13.72 -4.34 8.64
C PHE A 77 -12.42 -3.85 9.24
N ALA A 78 -11.57 -3.22 8.43
CA ALA A 78 -10.26 -2.79 8.86
C ALA A 78 -9.86 -1.45 8.24
N HIS A 79 -9.15 -0.67 9.03
CA HIS A 79 -8.63 0.63 8.65
C HIS A 79 -7.13 0.61 8.72
N ASP A 80 -6.53 1.28 7.76
CA ASP A 80 -5.11 1.23 7.52
C ASP A 80 -4.62 2.66 7.36
N LEU A 81 -3.62 3.06 8.15
CA LEU A 81 -3.00 4.38 8.07
C LEU A 81 -1.52 4.27 7.82
N GLY A 82 -0.94 5.19 7.07
CA GLY A 82 0.51 5.25 7.01
C GLY A 82 1.04 6.40 6.19
N GLY A 83 2.32 6.28 5.86
CA GLY A 83 2.98 7.22 4.99
C GLY A 83 4.44 6.87 4.79
N GLY A 84 5.06 7.66 3.93
CA GLY A 84 6.48 7.59 3.63
C GLY A 84 7.05 8.97 3.35
N ILE A 85 8.37 9.08 3.43
CA ILE A 85 9.11 10.29 3.10
C ILE A 85 10.39 9.90 2.35
N SER A 86 10.73 10.70 1.35
CA SER A 86 12.01 10.59 0.64
C SER A 86 12.80 11.88 0.87
N LEU A 87 13.84 11.78 1.69
CA LEU A 87 14.71 12.91 2.05
C LEU A 87 15.95 13.01 1.17
N VAL A 88 16.22 11.96 0.40
CA VAL A 88 17.41 11.81 -0.43
C VAL A 88 17.02 11.01 -1.65
N GLU A 89 17.62 11.34 -2.80
CA GLU A 89 17.38 10.62 -4.04
C GLU A 89 17.42 9.09 -3.84
N ASN A 90 16.40 8.45 -4.39
CA ASN A 90 16.23 7.00 -4.43
C ASN A 90 16.01 6.29 -3.08
N LEU A 91 15.82 7.02 -1.98
CA LEU A 91 15.67 6.44 -0.65
C LEU A 91 14.38 6.92 0.04
N GLU A 92 13.47 5.97 0.27
CA GLU A 92 12.20 6.20 0.95
C GLU A 92 12.16 5.48 2.30
N PHE A 93 11.65 6.15 3.33
CA PHE A 93 11.41 5.59 4.65
C PHE A 93 9.97 5.81 5.07
N GLY A 94 9.41 4.92 5.89
CA GLY A 94 8.10 5.19 6.46
C GLY A 94 7.49 4.05 7.26
N ILE A 95 6.18 4.15 7.40
CA ILE A 95 5.30 3.22 8.13
C ILE A 95 4.17 2.69 7.23
N SER A 96 4.33 2.85 5.93
CA SER A 96 3.51 2.33 4.83
C SER A 96 4.33 2.22 3.58
N LEU A 97 4.54 1.01 3.07
CA LEU A 97 5.13 0.81 1.75
C LEU A 97 4.19 1.22 0.59
N ASN A 98 2.92 1.52 0.89
CA ASN A 98 1.81 1.65 -0.06
C ASN A 98 1.91 0.66 -1.24
N ARG A 99 2.33 -0.56 -0.89
CA ARG A 99 2.34 -1.66 -1.82
C ARG A 99 1.06 -2.39 -1.59
N GLU A 100 0.15 -2.21 -2.53
CA GLU A 100 -1.11 -2.96 -2.61
C GLU A 100 -0.84 -4.40 -3.08
N TRP A 101 0.26 -4.97 -2.61
CA TRP A 101 0.72 -6.31 -2.92
C TRP A 101 0.33 -7.20 -1.75
N PHE A 102 -0.34 -8.29 -2.09
CA PHE A 102 -0.49 -9.44 -1.22
C PHE A 102 -1.31 -9.23 0.06
N TRP A 103 -2.60 -9.56 -0.05
CA TRP A 103 -3.39 -10.14 1.04
C TRP A 103 -2.82 -11.54 1.43
N PRO A 104 -2.94 -12.10 2.67
CA PRO A 104 -3.91 -11.84 3.73
C PRO A 104 -3.45 -10.95 4.85
N ARG A 105 -3.13 -9.71 4.50
CA ARG A 105 -3.15 -8.64 5.48
C ARG A 105 -3.90 -7.47 4.89
N VAL A 106 -4.97 -7.08 5.59
CA VAL A 106 -5.37 -5.68 5.56
C VAL A 106 -4.10 -4.93 5.96
N GLY A 107 -3.71 -4.01 5.11
CA GLY A 107 -2.51 -3.26 5.35
C GLY A 107 -1.19 -3.89 4.93
N GLY A 108 -1.03 -4.13 3.63
CA GLY A 108 0.27 -4.27 2.99
C GLY A 108 1.17 -3.06 3.25
N GLY A 109 1.85 -3.07 4.39
CA GLY A 109 2.81 -2.06 4.84
C GLY A 109 2.27 -0.95 5.73
N VAL A 110 0.96 -0.73 5.81
CA VAL A 110 0.29 0.34 6.60
C VAL A 110 0.00 -0.12 8.04
N LEU A 111 -0.28 0.80 8.95
CA LEU A 111 -0.72 0.57 10.34
C LEU A 111 -2.16 0.04 10.39
N PRO A 112 -2.38 -1.26 10.67
CA PRO A 112 -3.73 -1.78 10.82
C PRO A 112 -4.32 -1.36 12.17
N LEU A 113 -5.49 -0.73 12.10
CA LEU A 113 -6.35 -0.43 13.23
C LEU A 113 -7.42 -1.50 13.36
N PHE A 114 -7.47 -2.12 14.53
CA PHE A 114 -8.51 -3.06 14.91
C PHE A 114 -9.44 -2.45 15.96
N TRP A 115 -10.74 -2.74 15.83
CA TRP A 115 -11.77 -2.30 16.76
C TRP A 115 -12.21 -3.48 17.63
N ASP A 116 -11.98 -3.37 18.94
CA ASP A 116 -12.53 -4.30 19.95
C ASP A 116 -13.63 -3.57 20.74
N GLY A 117 -14.87 -3.69 20.25
CA GLY A 117 -15.99 -2.90 20.75
C GLY A 117 -15.74 -1.40 20.58
N ASP A 118 -15.54 -0.70 21.71
CA ASP A 118 -15.34 0.76 21.75
C ASP A 118 -13.86 1.19 21.77
N HIS A 119 -12.91 0.24 21.69
CA HIS A 119 -11.47 0.54 21.73
C HIS A 119 -10.79 0.31 20.38
N VAL A 120 -9.87 1.22 20.03
CA VAL A 120 -9.02 1.10 18.84
C VAL A 120 -7.63 0.63 19.25
N HIS A 121 -7.15 -0.43 18.61
CA HIS A 121 -5.85 -1.03 18.86
C HIS A 121 -4.99 -1.01 17.61
N PHE A 122 -3.71 -0.69 17.77
CA PHE A 122 -2.69 -0.90 16.74
C PHE A 122 -2.19 -2.33 16.82
N ILE A 123 -2.36 -3.13 15.77
CA ILE A 123 -1.92 -4.54 15.80
C ILE A 123 -0.38 -4.60 15.74
N ALA A 124 0.20 -3.86 14.79
CA ALA A 124 1.63 -3.76 14.59
C ALA A 124 2.01 -2.40 13.97
N LEU A 125 3.24 -1.98 14.25
CA LEU A 125 3.92 -0.83 13.64
C LEU A 125 4.92 -1.37 12.60
N PRO A 126 4.60 -1.31 11.30
CA PRO A 126 5.58 -1.54 10.25
C PRO A 126 6.50 -0.34 10.14
N ILE A 127 7.79 -0.59 9.99
CA ILE A 127 8.79 0.42 9.64
C ILE A 127 9.56 -0.13 8.45
N TYR A 128 9.70 0.66 7.39
CA TYR A 128 10.44 0.24 6.21
C TYR A 128 11.46 1.27 5.75
N ALA A 129 12.43 0.77 4.98
CA ALA A 129 13.30 1.52 4.11
C ALA A 129 13.29 0.87 2.72
N ARG A 130 13.18 1.68 1.67
CA ARG A 130 13.29 1.25 0.28
C ARG A 130 14.38 2.06 -0.42
N TYR A 131 15.29 1.34 -1.08
CA TYR A 131 16.32 1.94 -1.91
C TYR A 131 16.21 1.49 -3.35
N GLN A 132 15.98 2.43 -4.28
CA GLN A 132 15.93 2.16 -5.72
C GLN A 132 17.33 2.29 -6.32
N PHE A 133 17.94 1.16 -6.69
CA PHE A 133 19.33 1.15 -7.15
C PHE A 133 19.46 1.00 -8.67
N LEU A 134 18.36 0.75 -9.38
CA LEU A 134 18.34 0.70 -10.84
C LEU A 134 17.06 1.36 -11.35
N THR A 135 17.23 2.33 -12.25
CA THR A 135 16.13 2.96 -12.99
C THR A 135 16.53 3.18 -14.44
N THR A 136 15.66 2.76 -15.33
CA THR A 136 15.72 2.97 -16.77
C THR A 136 14.31 3.32 -17.25
N GLU A 137 14.18 3.68 -18.53
CA GLU A 137 12.88 3.92 -19.16
C GLU A 137 11.91 2.72 -19.02
N HIS A 138 12.44 1.50 -19.07
CA HIS A 138 11.63 0.27 -19.13
C HIS A 138 11.63 -0.54 -17.85
N VAL A 139 12.62 -0.35 -16.97
CA VAL A 139 12.85 -1.20 -15.81
C VAL A 139 13.28 -0.36 -14.62
N ALA A 140 12.67 -0.59 -13.46
CA ALA A 140 13.15 -0.12 -12.17
C ALA A 140 13.26 -1.30 -11.18
N ILE A 141 14.30 -1.28 -10.35
CA ILE A 141 14.54 -2.30 -9.31
C ILE A 141 14.91 -1.59 -8.01
N ALA A 142 14.34 -2.07 -6.92
CA ALA A 142 14.62 -1.57 -5.58
C ALA A 142 14.83 -2.72 -4.60
N ALA A 143 15.40 -2.40 -3.44
CA ALA A 143 15.51 -3.29 -2.29
C ALA A 143 14.71 -2.71 -1.13
N ASP A 144 13.85 -3.54 -0.53
CA ASP A 144 13.02 -3.18 0.61
C ASP A 144 13.51 -3.94 1.85
N VAL A 145 13.59 -3.24 2.97
CA VAL A 145 13.70 -3.84 4.30
C VAL A 145 12.55 -3.33 5.14
N GLU A 146 11.82 -4.23 5.79
CA GLU A 146 10.67 -3.91 6.62
C GLU A 146 10.71 -4.69 7.93
N MET A 147 10.37 -4.02 9.03
CA MET A 147 10.25 -4.60 10.35
C MET A 147 8.86 -4.34 10.90
N TYR A 148 8.21 -5.41 11.35
CA TYR A 148 6.93 -5.35 12.04
C TYR A 148 7.17 -5.41 13.55
N ILE A 149 6.93 -4.28 14.23
CA ILE A 149 6.96 -4.20 15.68
C ILE A 149 5.55 -4.47 16.20
N ARG A 150 5.38 -5.53 16.97
CA ARG A 150 4.10 -5.81 17.64
C ARG A 150 3.80 -4.73 18.67
N THR A 151 2.57 -4.21 18.67
CA THR A 151 2.11 -3.19 19.62
C THR A 151 0.94 -3.64 20.48
N HIS A 152 0.29 -4.78 20.18
CA HIS A 152 -0.87 -5.26 20.93
C HIS A 152 -0.85 -6.76 21.24
N GLU A 153 -1.48 -7.15 22.36
CA GLU A 153 -1.47 -8.52 22.89
C GLU A 153 -2.46 -9.46 22.17
N HIS A 154 -3.52 -8.95 21.56
CA HIS A 154 -4.50 -9.75 20.81
C HIS A 154 -4.13 -9.76 19.32
N GLY A 155 -3.51 -10.87 18.87
CA GLY A 155 -3.04 -11.10 17.50
C GLY A 155 -1.93 -12.16 17.46
N PRO A 156 -1.63 -12.78 16.30
CA PRO A 156 -0.54 -13.76 16.20
C PRO A 156 0.78 -13.14 16.67
N LYS A 157 1.43 -13.79 17.64
CA LYS A 157 2.51 -13.29 18.51
C LYS A 157 3.86 -13.03 17.81
N ARG A 158 3.97 -12.17 16.78
CA ARG A 158 5.16 -12.26 15.91
C ARG A 158 5.72 -10.92 15.46
N HIS A 159 6.90 -10.58 15.98
CA HIS A 159 7.81 -9.66 15.28
C HIS A 159 8.21 -10.33 13.96
N ALA A 160 8.18 -9.57 12.88
CA ALA A 160 8.56 -10.07 11.58
C ALA A 160 9.59 -9.15 10.95
N PHE A 161 10.56 -9.76 10.28
CA PHE A 161 11.49 -9.07 9.41
C PHE A 161 11.20 -9.47 7.98
N ARG A 162 11.22 -8.52 7.06
CA ARG A 162 10.97 -8.75 5.65
C ARG A 162 12.03 -8.08 4.81
N ALA A 163 12.48 -8.82 3.79
CA ALA A 163 13.33 -8.31 2.73
C ALA A 163 12.64 -8.55 1.39
N SER A 164 12.62 -7.54 0.52
CA SER A 164 11.98 -7.67 -0.79
C SER A 164 12.85 -7.11 -1.91
N LEU A 165 12.72 -7.67 -3.11
CA LEU A 165 13.34 -7.17 -4.33
C LEU A 165 12.26 -6.78 -5.36
N PRO A 166 11.65 -5.59 -5.23
CA PRO A 166 10.85 -4.96 -6.27
C PRO A 166 11.46 -5.00 -7.66
N VAL A 167 10.65 -5.34 -8.66
CA VAL A 167 10.92 -5.10 -10.07
C VAL A 167 9.67 -4.49 -10.71
N ARG A 168 9.85 -3.36 -11.38
CA ARG A 168 8.83 -2.70 -12.19
C ARG A 168 9.27 -2.69 -13.64
N LEU A 169 8.41 -3.19 -14.52
CA LEU A 169 8.55 -3.12 -15.96
C LEU A 169 7.53 -2.13 -16.53
N ARG A 170 7.96 -1.27 -17.46
CA ARG A 170 7.13 -0.23 -18.07
C ARG A 170 7.15 -0.36 -19.58
N PHE A 171 5.97 -0.23 -20.19
CA PHE A 171 5.76 -0.28 -21.63
C PHE A 171 4.67 0.73 -22.01
N GLY A 172 5.04 2.01 -22.09
CA GLY A 172 4.12 3.11 -22.35
C GLY A 172 3.05 3.23 -21.26
N GLY A 173 1.78 3.06 -21.63
CA GLY A 173 0.64 3.08 -20.68
C GLY A 173 0.48 1.80 -19.85
N PHE A 174 1.38 0.82 -20.00
CA PHE A 174 1.36 -0.44 -19.25
C PHE A 174 2.51 -0.51 -18.25
N MET A 175 2.23 -1.12 -17.10
CA MET A 175 3.20 -1.40 -16.05
C MET A 175 2.96 -2.79 -15.49
N PHE A 176 4.03 -3.56 -15.31
CA PHE A 176 4.03 -4.84 -14.64
C PHE A 176 4.97 -4.80 -13.43
N ASP A 177 4.40 -5.09 -12.28
CA ASP A 177 5.01 -4.96 -10.98
C ASP A 177 5.14 -6.36 -10.37
N THR A 178 6.37 -6.80 -10.14
CA THR A 178 6.67 -8.14 -9.63
C THR A 178 7.90 -8.13 -8.72
N GLY A 179 8.28 -9.28 -8.17
CA GLY A 179 9.49 -9.38 -7.39
C GLY A 179 9.47 -10.62 -6.51
N VAL A 180 10.32 -10.59 -5.50
CA VAL A 180 10.33 -11.60 -4.45
C VAL A 180 10.35 -10.92 -3.09
N THR A 181 9.58 -11.47 -2.16
CA THR A 181 9.54 -11.02 -0.78
C THR A 181 9.77 -12.22 0.13
N PHE A 182 10.72 -12.09 1.03
CA PHE A 182 11.01 -13.06 2.07
C PHE A 182 10.64 -12.46 3.43
N GLU A 183 9.90 -13.20 4.25
CA GLU A 183 9.52 -12.80 5.60
C GLU A 183 9.95 -13.86 6.60
N VAL A 184 10.56 -13.44 7.71
CA VAL A 184 10.92 -14.30 8.84
C VAL A 184 10.22 -13.81 10.10
N GLN A 185 9.58 -14.72 10.80
CA GLN A 185 8.87 -14.44 12.04
C GLN A 185 9.71 -14.90 13.25
N ALA A 186 10.05 -13.97 14.14
CA ALA A 186 11.12 -14.14 15.13
C ALA A 186 10.85 -15.21 16.21
N ASN A 187 9.59 -15.54 16.51
CA ASN A 187 9.24 -16.39 17.66
C ASN A 187 8.92 -17.85 17.30
N ASP A 188 8.64 -18.14 16.04
CA ASP A 188 8.25 -19.50 15.58
C ASP A 188 9.15 -20.01 14.43
N ALA A 189 10.18 -19.25 14.06
CA ALA A 189 11.09 -19.54 12.95
C ALA A 189 10.39 -19.82 11.61
N GLN A 190 9.17 -19.31 11.42
CA GLN A 190 8.44 -19.43 10.16
C GLN A 190 9.07 -18.50 9.12
N ALA A 191 9.31 -19.06 7.94
CA ALA A 191 9.74 -18.32 6.77
C ALA A 191 8.60 -18.32 5.75
N ASN A 192 8.30 -17.16 5.18
CA ASN A 192 7.30 -17.02 4.13
C ASN A 192 7.96 -16.44 2.87
N LEU A 193 7.48 -16.88 1.71
CA LEU A 193 7.91 -16.42 0.40
C LEU A 193 6.71 -15.88 -0.37
N PHE A 194 6.85 -14.70 -0.97
CA PHE A 194 5.81 -14.12 -1.82
C PHE A 194 6.37 -13.68 -3.17
N LEU A 195 5.60 -13.97 -4.23
CA LEU A 195 5.89 -13.68 -5.63
C LEU A 195 4.68 -12.92 -6.22
N PRO A 196 4.63 -11.59 -6.05
CA PRO A 196 3.54 -10.76 -6.53
C PRO A 196 3.58 -10.57 -8.06
N ALA A 197 2.40 -10.37 -8.64
CA ALA A 197 2.22 -10.04 -10.04
C ALA A 197 1.09 -9.02 -10.17
N LEU A 198 1.44 -7.76 -10.39
CA LEU A 198 0.52 -6.64 -10.52
C LEU A 198 0.61 -6.04 -11.93
N PHE A 199 -0.49 -6.06 -12.65
CA PHE A 199 -0.62 -5.41 -13.95
C PHE A 199 -1.38 -4.12 -13.77
N THR A 200 -0.86 -3.03 -14.32
CA THR A 200 -1.53 -1.72 -14.35
C THR A 200 -1.58 -1.19 -15.77
N PHE A 201 -2.71 -0.60 -16.13
CA PHE A 201 -2.93 0.05 -17.42
C PHE A 201 -3.53 1.44 -17.21
N ASN A 202 -2.94 2.46 -17.83
CA ASN A 202 -3.40 3.84 -17.82
C ASN A 202 -4.08 4.17 -19.17
N PRO A 203 -5.42 4.07 -19.30
CA PRO A 203 -6.13 4.50 -20.51
C PRO A 203 -6.08 6.02 -20.72
N THR A 204 -5.91 6.79 -19.64
CA THR A 204 -5.76 8.25 -19.64
C THR A 204 -4.68 8.65 -18.64
N GLU A 205 -4.37 9.95 -18.56
CA GLU A 205 -3.38 10.47 -17.61
C GLU A 205 -3.76 10.21 -16.15
N ALA A 206 -5.06 10.26 -15.83
CA ALA A 206 -5.57 10.20 -14.48
C ALA A 206 -6.17 8.84 -14.11
N LEU A 207 -6.76 8.11 -15.07
CA LEU A 207 -7.38 6.82 -14.81
C LEU A 207 -6.38 5.69 -14.94
N HIS A 208 -6.48 4.70 -14.05
CA HIS A 208 -5.75 3.45 -14.16
C HIS A 208 -6.61 2.25 -13.77
N PHE A 209 -6.36 1.11 -14.41
CA PHE A 209 -6.94 -0.19 -14.08
C PHE A 209 -5.85 -1.15 -13.60
N ARG A 210 -6.23 -2.09 -12.74
CA ARG A 210 -5.31 -3.03 -12.12
C ARG A 210 -5.86 -4.44 -12.08
N LEU A 211 -4.95 -5.38 -12.27
CA LEU A 211 -5.13 -6.80 -11.99
C LEU A 211 -3.96 -7.23 -11.11
N SER A 212 -4.25 -7.69 -9.89
CA SER A 212 -3.24 -8.11 -8.92
C SER A 212 -3.42 -9.57 -8.57
N THR A 213 -2.34 -10.33 -8.62
CA THR A 213 -2.29 -11.74 -8.23
C THR A 213 -0.88 -12.08 -7.76
N GLY A 214 -0.57 -13.35 -7.68
CA GLY A 214 0.76 -13.89 -7.46
C GLY A 214 0.69 -15.15 -6.63
N PHE A 215 1.81 -15.51 -6.03
CA PHE A 215 1.91 -16.75 -5.28
C PHE A 215 2.60 -16.53 -3.93
N GLY A 216 2.03 -17.10 -2.88
CA GLY A 216 2.59 -17.09 -1.53
C GLY A 216 2.80 -18.50 -1.01
N VAL A 217 3.93 -18.75 -0.38
CA VAL A 217 4.21 -19.96 0.42
C VAL A 217 4.39 -19.51 1.86
N LEU A 218 3.54 -20.02 2.74
CA LEU A 218 3.65 -19.82 4.18
C LEU A 218 4.42 -20.98 4.79
N ASP A 219 5.19 -20.67 5.83
CA ASP A 219 5.99 -21.61 6.63
C ASP A 219 7.06 -22.41 5.84
N MET A 220 7.26 -22.17 4.54
CA MET A 220 8.25 -22.80 3.65
C MET A 220 8.39 -24.35 3.73
N ASP A 221 7.51 -25.01 4.45
CA ASP A 221 7.34 -26.45 4.52
C ASP A 221 6.60 -26.98 3.27
N GLY A 222 5.94 -26.08 2.53
CA GLY A 222 5.22 -26.34 1.29
C GLY A 222 3.75 -26.69 1.50
N ASP A 223 3.28 -26.76 2.74
CA ASP A 223 1.93 -27.23 3.07
C ASP A 223 0.87 -26.12 2.93
N GLN A 224 1.29 -24.86 2.96
CA GLN A 224 0.41 -23.69 2.87
C GLN A 224 0.82 -22.77 1.72
N MET A 225 0.19 -22.99 0.57
CA MET A 225 0.30 -22.12 -0.58
C MET A 225 -0.99 -21.34 -0.74
N PHE A 226 -0.91 -20.12 -1.27
CA PHE A 226 -2.09 -19.38 -1.67
C PHE A 226 -1.83 -18.45 -2.86
N MET A 227 -2.90 -18.19 -3.62
CA MET A 227 -2.91 -17.33 -4.79
C MET A 227 -4.11 -16.37 -4.67
N PRO A 228 -3.85 -15.07 -4.44
CA PRO A 228 -4.91 -14.07 -4.47
C PRO A 228 -5.27 -13.68 -5.91
N LEU A 229 -6.46 -13.12 -6.09
CA LEU A 229 -6.84 -12.44 -7.33
C LEU A 229 -7.67 -11.19 -7.03
N PHE A 230 -7.17 -10.03 -7.43
CA PHE A 230 -7.85 -8.75 -7.28
C PHE A 230 -7.93 -8.04 -8.62
N PHE A 231 -9.03 -7.33 -8.83
CA PHE A 231 -9.20 -6.39 -9.91
C PHE A 231 -9.69 -5.06 -9.36
N GLY A 232 -9.30 -3.99 -10.02
CA GLY A 232 -9.67 -2.67 -9.57
C GLY A 232 -9.13 -1.57 -10.46
N GLY A 233 -9.09 -0.39 -9.90
CA GLY A 233 -8.55 0.78 -10.57
C GLY A 233 -8.63 1.99 -9.68
N GLY A 234 -8.24 3.13 -10.23
CA GLY A 234 -8.27 4.37 -9.49
C GLY A 234 -8.15 5.58 -10.38
N TYR A 235 -8.24 6.72 -9.72
CA TYR A 235 -8.16 8.04 -10.31
C TYR A 235 -7.11 8.86 -9.57
N SER A 236 -6.18 9.42 -10.33
CA SER A 236 -5.14 10.31 -9.86
C SER A 236 -5.50 11.75 -10.20
N LEU A 237 -5.55 12.62 -9.19
CA LEU A 237 -5.97 14.00 -9.32
C LEU A 237 -4.93 14.93 -8.69
N THR A 238 -4.70 16.07 -9.34
CA THR A 238 -3.81 17.12 -8.83
C THR A 238 -4.67 18.30 -8.38
N VAL A 239 -4.52 18.70 -7.12
CA VAL A 239 -5.20 19.87 -6.54
C VAL A 239 -4.15 20.74 -5.87
N ALA A 240 -3.94 21.94 -6.42
CA ALA A 240 -2.76 22.76 -6.11
C ALA A 240 -1.48 21.91 -6.28
N ASP A 241 -0.63 21.87 -5.25
CA ASP A 241 0.65 21.14 -5.26
C ASP A 241 0.53 19.72 -4.67
N ILE A 242 -0.69 19.22 -4.51
CA ILE A 242 -0.96 17.88 -3.95
C ILE A 242 -1.45 16.97 -5.07
N LEU A 243 -0.74 15.86 -5.29
CA LEU A 243 -1.24 14.73 -6.07
C LEU A 243 -1.96 13.76 -5.14
N ALA A 244 -3.13 13.27 -5.53
CA ALA A 244 -3.87 12.27 -4.77
C ALA A 244 -4.35 11.12 -5.66
N ASP A 245 -4.21 9.88 -5.19
CA ASP A 245 -4.79 8.69 -5.80
C ASP A 245 -5.97 8.20 -4.99
N ILE A 246 -7.09 7.97 -5.64
CA ILE A 246 -8.26 7.30 -5.06
C ILE A 246 -8.41 5.95 -5.78
N ASN A 247 -8.35 4.85 -5.06
CA ASN A 247 -8.42 3.50 -5.64
C ASN A 247 -9.54 2.67 -5.05
N LEU A 248 -10.15 1.84 -5.89
CA LEU A 248 -11.13 0.84 -5.52
C LEU A 248 -10.70 -0.51 -6.07
N GLU A 249 -10.66 -1.52 -5.20
CA GLU A 249 -10.34 -2.89 -5.56
C GLU A 249 -11.38 -3.85 -5.01
N PHE A 250 -11.63 -4.92 -5.76
CA PHE A 250 -12.38 -6.08 -5.32
C PHE A 250 -11.57 -7.33 -5.64
N GLY A 251 -11.64 -8.34 -4.78
CA GLY A 251 -11.01 -9.60 -5.12
C GLY A 251 -11.19 -10.72 -4.12
N PHE A 252 -10.51 -11.81 -4.45
CA PHE A 252 -10.50 -13.09 -3.78
C PHE A 252 -9.14 -13.27 -3.12
N PRO A 253 -9.02 -12.87 -1.86
CA PRO A 253 -7.81 -13.02 -1.06
C PRO A 253 -7.16 -14.40 -1.07
N ASN A 254 -7.95 -15.46 -1.02
CA ASN A 254 -7.50 -16.86 -0.94
C ASN A 254 -8.15 -17.70 -2.05
N LEU A 255 -8.17 -17.15 -3.28
CA LEU A 255 -8.87 -17.77 -4.42
C LEU A 255 -8.49 -19.24 -4.58
N VAL A 256 -7.18 -19.53 -4.56
CA VAL A 256 -6.62 -20.88 -4.51
C VAL A 256 -5.73 -20.95 -3.28
N HIS A 257 -5.87 -22.01 -2.49
CA HIS A 257 -4.96 -22.28 -1.38
C HIS A 257 -4.88 -23.77 -1.07
N SER A 258 -3.78 -24.19 -0.45
CA SER A 258 -3.65 -25.52 0.15
C SER A 258 -3.87 -25.44 1.66
N ALA A 259 -4.52 -26.45 2.23
CA ALA A 259 -4.64 -26.62 3.67
C ALA A 259 -3.60 -27.64 4.18
N PRO A 260 -3.16 -27.54 5.45
CA PRO A 260 -2.29 -28.54 6.06
C PRO A 260 -2.92 -29.94 5.95
N GLY A 261 -2.23 -30.88 5.31
CA GLY A 261 -2.71 -32.26 5.11
C GLY A 261 -3.07 -32.65 3.67
N GLY A 262 -2.85 -31.76 2.69
CA GLY A 262 -2.90 -32.11 1.27
C GLY A 262 -4.32 -32.12 0.69
N GLY A 263 -4.81 -30.94 0.31
CA GLY A 263 -6.02 -30.76 -0.48
C GLY A 263 -5.99 -29.38 -1.14
N ASP A 264 -6.19 -29.34 -2.46
CA ASP A 264 -6.36 -28.07 -3.18
C ASP A 264 -7.79 -27.58 -2.95
N HIS A 265 -7.92 -26.40 -2.36
CA HIS A 265 -9.20 -25.78 -2.10
C HIS A 265 -9.28 -24.43 -2.83
N GLY A 266 -10.32 -24.29 -3.65
CA GLY A 266 -10.77 -22.97 -4.07
C GLY A 266 -11.70 -22.40 -3.01
N SER A 267 -11.44 -21.19 -2.51
CA SER A 267 -12.42 -20.48 -1.67
C SER A 267 -12.79 -19.14 -2.30
N PRO A 268 -13.60 -19.17 -3.38
CA PRO A 268 -14.16 -17.95 -3.94
C PRO A 268 -15.12 -17.25 -2.96
N ASP A 269 -15.58 -17.95 -1.92
CA ASP A 269 -16.48 -17.40 -0.91
C ASP A 269 -15.79 -16.38 -0.01
N THR A 270 -14.45 -16.39 0.07
CA THR A 270 -13.69 -15.33 0.75
C THR A 270 -13.43 -14.18 -0.24
N TRP A 271 -14.09 -13.05 -0.03
CA TRP A 271 -13.98 -11.87 -0.88
C TRP A 271 -13.65 -10.61 -0.06
N MET A 272 -13.10 -9.60 -0.72
CA MET A 272 -12.80 -8.31 -0.11
C MET A 272 -13.04 -7.17 -1.10
N VAL A 273 -13.53 -6.04 -0.57
CA VAL A 273 -13.50 -4.72 -1.20
C VAL A 273 -12.52 -3.83 -0.43
N LYS A 274 -11.72 -3.06 -1.15
CA LYS A 274 -10.78 -2.09 -0.60
C LYS A 274 -10.92 -0.73 -1.27
N LEU A 275 -11.07 0.31 -0.48
CA LEU A 275 -10.97 1.71 -0.88
C LEU A 275 -9.66 2.27 -0.32
N SER A 276 -8.82 2.89 -1.14
CA SER A 276 -7.60 3.53 -0.67
C SER A 276 -7.42 4.94 -1.20
N LEU A 277 -6.75 5.77 -0.40
CA LEU A 277 -6.33 7.12 -0.70
C LEU A 277 -4.82 7.22 -0.43
N ALA A 278 -4.09 7.78 -1.38
CA ALA A 278 -2.69 8.17 -1.19
C ALA A 278 -2.53 9.62 -1.61
N ALA A 279 -1.96 10.46 -0.75
CA ALA A 279 -1.69 11.86 -1.05
C ALA A 279 -0.18 12.12 -1.02
N TYR A 280 0.34 12.80 -2.02
CA TYR A 280 1.75 13.11 -2.21
C TYR A 280 1.93 14.62 -2.20
N ILE A 281 2.85 15.09 -1.38
CA ILE A 281 3.09 16.50 -1.12
C ILE A 281 4.59 16.75 -1.25
N ASP A 282 4.94 17.75 -2.05
CA ASP A 282 6.31 18.29 -2.09
C ASP A 282 6.53 19.20 -0.87
N VAL A 283 7.60 18.97 -0.11
CA VAL A 283 7.91 19.73 1.12
C VAL A 283 9.24 20.47 1.06
N LEU A 284 9.89 20.53 -0.11
CA LEU A 284 11.14 21.27 -0.33
C LEU A 284 10.94 22.56 -1.16
#